data_AF-A0A2U1MQN6-F1
#
_entry.id   AF-A0A2U1MQN6-F1
#
_cell.length_a   1.000
_cell.length_b   1.000
_cell.length_c   1.000
_cell.angle_alpha   90.00
_cell.angle_beta   90.00
_cell.angle_gamma   90.00
#
_symmetry.space_group_name_H-M   'P 1'
#
loop_
_entity.id
_entity.type
_entity.pdbx_description
1 polymer ?
#
loop_
_entity_poly.entity_id
_entity_poly.type
_entity_poly.pdbx_seq_one_letter_code
_entity_poly.pdbx_strand_id
1 'polypeptide(L)'
;MEPKGTGLGSSLLVPSVQELAREPITKVPARYVRLDQDPPIISRPPSSLPKVPVIDMARLSSENSADHELEKLHIACKDRGFFQIINHGVSISLMDKVKEETQEFFKLPMEEKKKFWQTTDDVEGFGQAFVISEEQKLDWADIFYLITLPHGIRKPYLFPNLPLPFR
;
A
#
# COMPACT_ATOMS: atom_id res chain seq x y z
N MET A 1 -8.30 15.69 30.48
CA MET A 1 -6.91 15.51 30.03
C MET A 1 -7.03 14.84 28.67
N GLU A 2 -6.97 15.62 27.59
CA GLU A 2 -7.14 15.07 26.24
C GLU A 2 -5.97 14.14 25.91
N PRO A 3 -6.22 12.99 25.27
CA PRO A 3 -5.14 12.11 24.87
C PRO A 3 -4.31 12.83 23.82
N LYS A 4 -3.04 13.10 24.13
CA LYS A 4 -2.04 13.53 23.14
C LYS A 4 -2.07 12.51 22.01
N GLY A 5 -2.50 12.96 20.83
CA GLY A 5 -2.45 12.14 19.62
C GLY A 5 -1.01 11.66 19.42
N THR A 6 -0.82 10.34 19.43
CA THR A 6 0.42 9.72 18.97
C THR A 6 0.52 9.92 17.47
N GLY A 7 1.14 11.02 17.04
CA GLY A 7 1.49 11.22 15.63
C GLY A 7 2.50 10.14 15.22
N LEU A 8 2.28 9.47 14.09
CA LEU A 8 3.15 8.40 13.58
C LEU A 8 4.43 8.90 12.91
N GLY A 9 4.69 10.20 12.99
CA GLY A 9 5.81 10.87 12.36
C GLY A 9 5.34 11.99 11.44
N SER A 10 6.32 12.69 10.89
CA SER A 10 6.13 13.78 9.94
C SER A 10 6.48 13.32 8.52
N SER A 11 5.78 13.85 7.51
CA SER A 11 6.17 13.72 6.11
C SER A 11 6.13 15.10 5.45
N LEU A 12 7.17 15.44 4.68
CA LEU A 12 7.12 16.61 3.81
C LEU A 12 6.09 16.38 2.72
N LEU A 13 5.30 17.41 2.43
CA LEU A 13 4.29 17.33 1.38
C LEU A 13 4.98 17.38 0.01
N VAL A 14 4.67 16.41 -0.84
CA VAL A 14 5.18 16.33 -2.21
C VAL A 14 4.03 16.36 -3.23
N PRO A 15 4.25 16.82 -4.46
CA PRO A 15 3.20 16.88 -5.47
C PRO A 15 2.60 15.49 -5.78
N SER A 16 1.31 15.47 -6.15
CA SER A 16 0.66 14.25 -6.63
C SER A 16 1.25 13.82 -7.97
N VAL A 17 1.68 12.57 -8.04
CA VAL A 17 2.20 11.95 -9.25
C VAL A 17 1.09 11.77 -10.29
N GLN A 18 -0.14 11.50 -9.86
CA GLN A 18 -1.29 11.44 -10.75
C GLN A 18 -1.53 12.76 -11.47
N GLU A 19 -1.42 13.91 -10.79
CA GLU A 19 -1.51 15.23 -11.45
C GLU A 19 -0.32 15.50 -12.36
N LEU A 20 0.91 15.17 -11.93
CA LEU A 20 2.10 15.28 -12.78
C LEU A 20 1.96 14.48 -14.09
N ALA A 21 1.33 13.30 -14.02
CA ALA A 21 1.10 12.43 -15.16
C ALA A 21 -0.05 12.87 -16.09
N ARG A 22 -0.86 13.88 -15.71
CA ARG A 22 -1.90 14.45 -16.59
C ARG A 22 -1.30 15.36 -17.65
N GLU A 23 -0.21 16.04 -17.34
CA GLU A 23 0.50 16.88 -18.29
C GLU A 23 1.41 16.03 -19.19
N PRO A 24 1.70 16.45 -20.43
CA PRO A 24 2.68 15.77 -21.28
C PRO A 24 4.09 15.84 -20.62
N ILE A 25 4.49 14.77 -19.95
CA ILE A 25 5.81 14.68 -19.34
C ILE A 25 6.85 14.46 -20.45
N THR A 26 7.56 15.52 -20.81
CA THR A 26 8.71 15.46 -21.73
C THR A 26 9.99 14.99 -21.03
N LYS A 27 10.07 15.19 -19.70
CA LYS A 27 11.19 14.75 -18.87
C LYS A 27 10.72 14.44 -17.45
N VAL A 28 11.07 13.26 -16.93
CA VAL A 28 10.81 12.87 -15.54
C VAL A 28 11.60 13.79 -14.59
N PRO A 29 10.98 14.38 -13.55
CA PRO A 29 11.69 15.26 -12.61
C PRO A 29 12.82 14.55 -11.87
N ALA A 30 13.89 15.27 -11.55
CA ALA A 30 15.13 14.69 -11.01
C ALA A 30 14.96 13.92 -9.68
N ARG A 31 13.94 14.26 -8.87
CA ARG A 31 13.64 13.54 -7.62
C ARG A 31 13.10 12.13 -7.85
N TYR A 32 12.56 11.82 -9.03
CA TYR A 32 12.05 10.48 -9.36
C TYR A 32 13.07 9.62 -10.14
N VAL A 33 14.12 10.24 -10.66
CA VAL A 33 15.19 9.52 -11.37
C VAL A 33 16.11 8.82 -10.37
N ARG A 34 16.15 7.49 -10.44
CA ARG A 34 17.09 6.62 -9.71
C ARG A 34 18.26 6.27 -10.63
N LEU A 35 19.43 6.82 -10.34
CA LEU A 35 20.68 6.52 -11.08
C LEU A 35 21.51 5.46 -10.35
N ASP A 36 21.13 5.16 -9.12
CA ASP A 36 21.73 4.26 -8.15
C ASP A 36 21.15 2.84 -8.21
N GLN A 37 20.07 2.63 -8.95
CA GLN A 37 19.54 1.30 -9.18
C GLN A 37 20.43 0.58 -10.18
N ASP A 38 20.85 -0.63 -9.80
CA ASP A 38 21.47 -1.57 -10.73
C ASP A 38 20.58 -1.70 -11.98
N PRO A 39 21.18 -1.88 -13.18
CA PRO A 39 20.41 -2.09 -14.39
C PRO A 39 19.37 -3.17 -14.12
N PRO A 40 18.13 -3.01 -14.62
CA PRO A 40 17.05 -3.94 -14.33
C PRO A 40 17.56 -5.35 -14.61
N ILE A 41 17.28 -6.28 -13.68
CA ILE A 41 17.58 -7.71 -13.83
C ILE A 41 16.71 -8.22 -14.99
N ILE A 42 17.08 -7.87 -16.21
CA ILE A 42 16.48 -8.33 -17.44
C ILE A 42 17.19 -9.63 -17.79
N SER A 43 16.40 -10.57 -18.30
CA SER A 43 16.81 -11.83 -18.92
C SER A 43 17.11 -13.01 -17.99
N ARG A 44 16.13 -13.36 -17.16
CA ARG A 44 15.83 -14.77 -16.90
C ARG A 44 14.47 -15.12 -17.50
N PRO A 45 14.35 -16.17 -18.34
CA PRO A 45 13.04 -16.59 -18.86
C PRO A 45 12.11 -16.88 -17.66
N PRO A 46 10.80 -16.62 -17.77
CA PRO A 46 9.86 -16.78 -16.64
C PRO A 46 9.93 -18.16 -15.98
N SER A 47 10.28 -19.19 -16.73
CA SER A 47 10.48 -20.56 -16.26
C SER A 47 11.67 -20.76 -15.33
N SER A 48 12.63 -19.84 -15.32
CA SER A 48 13.87 -19.89 -14.51
C SER A 48 13.82 -19.01 -13.26
N LEU A 49 12.73 -18.27 -13.06
CA LEU A 49 12.52 -17.50 -11.84
C LEU A 49 12.05 -18.43 -10.72
N PRO A 50 12.55 -18.26 -9.49
CA PRO A 50 12.02 -18.98 -8.34
C PRO A 50 10.52 -18.71 -8.22
N LYS A 51 9.71 -19.78 -8.18
CA LYS A 51 8.27 -19.64 -7.97
C LYS A 51 8.02 -19.10 -6.56
N VAL A 52 7.18 -18.07 -6.46
CA VAL A 52 6.70 -17.56 -5.16
C VAL A 52 5.88 -18.66 -4.48
N PRO A 53 6.16 -19.02 -3.22
CA PRO A 53 5.36 -20.01 -2.51
C PRO A 53 3.90 -19.58 -2.42
N VAL A 54 2.97 -20.52 -2.54
CA VAL A 54 1.53 -20.29 -2.42
C VAL A 54 1.01 -21.11 -1.25
N ILE A 55 0.51 -20.48 -0.19
CA ILE A 55 0.01 -21.15 1.01
C ILE A 55 -1.51 -21.28 0.95
N ASP A 56 -2.01 -22.50 1.17
CA ASP A 56 -3.45 -22.78 1.21
C ASP A 56 -4.00 -22.66 2.64
N MET A 57 -4.73 -21.58 2.93
CA MET A 57 -5.25 -21.31 4.26
C MET A 57 -6.31 -22.31 4.72
N ALA A 58 -7.04 -22.94 3.79
CA ALA A 58 -8.01 -23.97 4.12
C ALA A 58 -7.31 -25.27 4.57
N ARG A 59 -6.18 -25.61 3.94
CA ARG A 59 -5.34 -26.75 4.36
C ARG A 59 -4.63 -26.49 5.68
N LEU A 60 -4.16 -25.25 5.88
CA LEU A 60 -3.53 -24.83 7.13
C LEU A 60 -4.49 -24.93 8.33
N SER A 61 -5.78 -24.72 8.09
CA SER A 61 -6.84 -24.81 9.11
C SER A 61 -7.47 -26.20 9.21
N SER A 62 -6.99 -27.18 8.43
CA SER A 62 -7.54 -28.54 8.38
C SER A 62 -6.74 -29.50 9.24
N GLU A 63 -7.41 -30.24 10.13
CA GLU A 63 -6.78 -31.22 11.02
C GLU A 63 -5.92 -32.28 10.30
N ASN A 64 -6.30 -32.67 9.07
CA ASN A 64 -5.63 -33.75 8.33
C ASN A 64 -4.46 -33.27 7.45
N SER A 65 -4.31 -31.96 7.22
CA SER A 65 -3.28 -31.43 6.31
C SER A 65 -2.52 -30.21 6.84
N ALA A 66 -2.84 -29.76 8.07
CA ALA A 66 -2.20 -28.63 8.72
C ALA A 66 -0.68 -28.80 8.77
N ASP A 67 -0.16 -29.95 9.19
CA ASP A 67 1.29 -30.16 9.36
C ASP A 67 2.09 -29.91 8.07
N HIS A 68 1.60 -30.39 6.93
CA HIS A 68 2.28 -30.20 5.65
C HIS A 68 2.24 -28.75 5.18
N GLU A 69 1.09 -28.09 5.30
CA GLU A 69 0.94 -26.70 4.87
C GLU A 69 1.64 -25.73 5.84
N LEU A 70 1.72 -26.09 7.12
CA LEU A 70 2.47 -25.37 8.16
C LEU A 70 3.98 -25.44 7.90
N GLU A 71 4.52 -26.60 7.54
CA GLU A 71 5.93 -26.73 7.16
C GLU A 71 6.25 -25.89 5.92
N LYS A 72 5.36 -25.90 4.93
CA LYS A 72 5.49 -25.06 3.74
C LYS A 72 5.45 -23.57 4.06
N LEU A 73 4.59 -23.15 4.98
CA LEU A 73 4.56 -21.78 5.51
C LEU A 73 5.86 -21.45 6.25
N HIS A 74 6.37 -22.36 7.09
CA HIS A 74 7.64 -22.19 7.81
C HIS A 74 8.81 -21.95 6.83
N ILE A 75 8.94 -22.80 5.82
CA ILE A 75 9.98 -22.67 4.77
C ILE A 75 9.81 -21.35 4.00
N ALA A 76 8.58 -20.97 3.65
CA ALA A 76 8.33 -19.71 2.95
C ALA A 76 8.76 -18.50 3.79
N CYS A 77 8.43 -18.49 5.09
CA CYS A 77 8.86 -17.43 6.01
C CYS A 77 10.38 -17.39 6.17
N LYS A 78 11.02 -18.54 6.34
CA LYS A 78 12.46 -18.65 6.62
C LYS A 78 13.33 -18.32 5.40
N ASP A 79 13.00 -18.88 4.24
CA ASP A 79 13.88 -18.87 3.08
C ASP A 79 13.51 -17.79 2.05
N ARG A 80 12.25 -17.32 2.05
CA ARG A 80 11.74 -16.35 1.05
C ARG A 80 11.34 -15.01 1.64
N GLY A 81 10.73 -14.99 2.82
CA GLY A 81 10.19 -13.76 3.43
C GLY A 81 8.95 -13.19 2.74
N PHE A 82 8.43 -13.86 1.70
CA PHE A 82 7.21 -13.49 0.99
C PHE A 82 6.53 -14.73 0.37
N PHE A 83 5.20 -14.73 0.34
CA PHE A 83 4.38 -15.80 -0.22
C PHE A 83 2.98 -15.27 -0.58
N GLN A 84 2.28 -15.99 -1.43
CA GLN A 84 0.87 -15.75 -1.73
C GLN A 84 0.00 -16.64 -0.83
N ILE A 85 -1.22 -16.22 -0.54
CA ILE A 85 -2.23 -17.04 0.14
C ILE A 85 -3.42 -17.28 -0.79
N ILE A 86 -3.96 -18.50 -0.76
CA ILE A 86 -5.20 -18.89 -1.43
C ILE A 86 -6.16 -19.49 -0.41
N ASN A 87 -7.44 -19.59 -0.78
CA ASN A 87 -8.49 -20.12 0.10
C ASN A 87 -8.52 -19.42 1.47
N HIS A 88 -8.20 -18.12 1.51
CA HIS A 88 -8.05 -17.29 2.71
C HIS A 88 -9.36 -16.90 3.40
N GLY A 89 -10.51 -17.40 2.93
CA GLY A 89 -11.83 -17.17 3.55
C GLY A 89 -12.44 -15.78 3.34
N VAL A 90 -11.70 -14.82 2.79
CA VAL A 90 -12.23 -13.50 2.42
C VAL A 90 -13.06 -13.61 1.14
N SER A 91 -14.28 -13.07 1.15
CA SER A 91 -15.18 -13.11 -0.01
C SER A 91 -14.57 -12.43 -1.24
N ILE A 92 -14.70 -13.08 -2.40
CA ILE A 92 -14.30 -12.53 -3.70
C ILE A 92 -15.05 -11.23 -3.98
N SER A 93 -16.35 -11.19 -3.68
CA SER A 93 -17.16 -9.98 -3.87
C SER A 93 -16.69 -8.80 -3.03
N LEU A 94 -16.17 -9.06 -1.82
CA LEU A 94 -15.59 -8.02 -0.97
C LEU A 94 -14.27 -7.52 -1.56
N MET A 95 -13.40 -8.42 -2.04
CA MET A 95 -12.14 -8.02 -2.67
C MET A 95 -12.38 -7.19 -3.94
N ASP A 96 -13.35 -7.57 -4.75
CA ASP A 96 -13.69 -6.83 -5.97
C ASP A 96 -14.26 -5.45 -5.64
N LYS A 97 -15.13 -5.37 -4.63
CA LYS A 97 -15.60 -4.08 -4.12
C LYS A 97 -14.46 -3.21 -3.60
N VAL A 98 -13.51 -3.75 -2.82
CA VAL A 98 -12.35 -2.98 -2.36
C VAL A 98 -11.53 -2.41 -3.54
N LYS A 99 -11.32 -3.20 -4.60
CA LYS A 99 -10.63 -2.71 -5.81
C LYS A 99 -11.41 -1.60 -6.50
N GLU A 100 -12.72 -1.81 -6.70
CA GLU A 100 -13.61 -0.84 -7.35
C GLU A 100 -13.63 0.49 -6.59
N GLU A 101 -13.93 0.45 -5.30
CA GLU A 101 -14.06 1.65 -4.48
C GLU A 101 -12.72 2.38 -4.30
N THR A 102 -11.59 1.64 -4.29
CA THR A 102 -10.25 2.25 -4.33
C THR A 102 -10.04 2.99 -5.65
N GLN A 103 -10.38 2.37 -6.78
CA GLN A 103 -10.26 3.02 -8.09
C GLN A 103 -11.13 4.27 -8.18
N GLU A 104 -12.38 4.19 -7.73
CA GLU A 104 -13.29 5.34 -7.71
C GLU A 104 -12.77 6.47 -6.81
N PHE A 105 -12.21 6.15 -5.64
CA PHE A 105 -11.55 7.13 -4.79
C PHE A 105 -10.39 7.86 -5.51
N PHE A 106 -9.50 7.14 -6.19
CA PHE A 106 -8.38 7.77 -6.91
C PHE A 106 -8.81 8.51 -8.19
N LYS A 107 -9.99 8.20 -8.75
CA LYS A 107 -10.61 8.95 -9.86
C LYS A 107 -11.25 10.27 -9.42
N LEU A 108 -11.49 10.47 -8.12
CA LEU A 108 -12.06 11.72 -7.62
C LEU A 108 -11.21 12.94 -8.05
N PRO A 109 -11.85 14.11 -8.23
CA PRO A 109 -11.14 15.37 -8.47
C PRO A 109 -10.09 15.63 -7.38
N MET A 110 -9.03 16.35 -7.73
CA MET A 110 -7.95 16.62 -6.80
C MET A 110 -8.42 17.51 -5.63
N GLU A 111 -9.42 18.35 -5.85
CA GLU A 111 -10.09 19.16 -4.84
C GLU A 111 -10.74 18.31 -3.75
N GLU A 112 -11.34 17.17 -4.14
CA GLU A 112 -11.95 16.23 -3.22
C GLU A 112 -10.88 15.41 -2.48
N LYS A 113 -9.86 14.92 -3.19
CA LYS A 113 -8.76 14.16 -2.57
C LYS A 113 -7.91 15.02 -1.61
N LYS A 114 -7.77 16.32 -1.89
CA LYS A 114 -7.05 17.27 -1.01
C LYS A 114 -7.69 17.42 0.37
N LYS A 115 -8.98 17.09 0.54
CA LYS A 115 -9.63 17.08 1.86
C LYS A 115 -9.02 16.04 2.80
N PHE A 116 -8.36 15.03 2.24
CA PHE A 116 -7.66 14.00 2.98
C PHE A 116 -6.15 14.15 2.93
N TRP A 117 -5.62 15.27 2.44
CA TRP A 117 -4.19 15.43 2.27
C TRP A 117 -3.46 15.30 3.62
N GLN A 118 -2.34 14.59 3.62
CA GLN A 118 -1.48 14.46 4.80
C GLN A 118 -1.06 15.83 5.32
N THR A 119 -0.72 15.90 6.61
CA THR A 119 -0.15 17.12 7.20
C THR A 119 1.31 16.88 7.54
N THR A 120 2.05 17.95 7.82
CA THR A 120 3.44 17.80 8.27
C THR A 120 3.56 17.02 9.58
N ASP A 121 2.48 16.93 10.37
CA ASP A 121 2.45 16.25 11.67
C ASP A 121 1.71 14.90 11.63
N ASP A 122 1.18 14.50 10.47
CA ASP A 122 0.38 13.29 10.31
C ASP A 122 0.54 12.65 8.93
N VAL A 123 0.95 11.38 8.93
CA VAL A 123 1.16 10.57 7.72
C VAL A 123 -0.09 9.83 7.26
N GLU A 124 -1.20 9.87 8.01
CA GLU A 124 -2.48 9.32 7.55
C GLU A 124 -3.17 10.27 6.55
N GLY A 125 -3.77 9.70 5.51
CA GLY A 125 -4.43 10.43 4.42
C GLY A 125 -3.76 10.22 3.05
N PHE A 126 -4.08 11.12 2.14
CA PHE A 126 -3.59 11.16 0.76
C PHE A 126 -2.25 11.90 0.67
N GLY A 127 -1.25 11.30 0.04
CA GLY A 127 0.08 11.89 -0.16
C GLY A 127 1.15 10.84 -0.39
N GLN A 128 2.40 11.15 -0.05
CA GLN A 128 3.47 10.16 0.07
C GLN A 128 3.92 10.08 1.52
N ALA A 129 3.92 8.87 2.07
CA ALA A 129 4.38 8.64 3.43
C ALA A 129 5.91 8.65 3.50
N PHE A 130 6.45 9.14 4.62
CA PHE A 130 7.87 9.06 4.99
C PHE A 130 8.83 9.85 4.07
N VAL A 131 8.42 11.03 3.59
CA VAL A 131 9.33 11.99 2.95
C VAL A 131 10.01 12.82 4.03
N ILE A 132 11.32 12.65 4.20
CA ILE A 132 12.10 13.24 5.31
C ILE A 132 13.03 14.36 4.87
N SER A 133 13.31 14.52 3.57
CA SER A 133 14.14 15.62 3.05
C SER A 133 13.77 16.02 1.62
N GLU A 134 14.21 17.22 1.20
CA GLU A 134 13.97 17.74 -0.16
C GLU A 134 14.86 17.07 -1.21
N GLU A 135 15.97 16.49 -0.79
CA GLU A 135 16.89 15.67 -1.60
C GLU A 135 16.39 14.21 -1.73
N GLN A 136 15.43 13.84 -0.87
CA GLN A 136 14.45 12.77 -0.98
C GLN A 136 14.21 12.32 -2.42
N LYS A 137 14.76 11.17 -2.82
CA LYS A 137 14.35 10.45 -4.01
C LYS A 137 12.94 9.87 -3.80
N LEU A 138 11.99 10.21 -4.66
CA LEU A 138 10.56 9.93 -4.52
C LEU A 138 10.12 8.78 -5.41
N ASP A 139 9.07 8.07 -4.99
CA ASP A 139 8.46 7.01 -5.79
C ASP A 139 7.46 7.61 -6.78
N TRP A 140 7.31 6.97 -7.94
CA TRP A 140 6.31 7.36 -8.94
C TRP A 140 4.93 6.79 -8.59
N ALA A 141 4.40 7.22 -7.44
CA ALA A 141 3.14 6.74 -6.89
C ALA A 141 2.45 7.81 -6.02
N ASP A 142 1.13 7.73 -5.92
CA ASP A 142 0.35 8.40 -4.88
C ASP A 142 -0.17 7.34 -3.89
N ILE A 143 -0.20 7.66 -2.60
CA ILE A 143 -0.60 6.75 -1.52
C ILE A 143 -1.79 7.33 -0.78
N PHE A 144 -2.67 6.44 -0.33
CA PHE A 144 -3.65 6.73 0.70
C PHE A 144 -3.41 5.81 1.90
N TYR A 145 -2.96 6.38 3.02
CA TYR A 145 -2.55 5.62 4.21
C TYR A 145 -3.56 5.80 5.35
N LEU A 146 -4.02 4.70 5.95
CA LEU A 146 -4.94 4.72 7.07
C LEU A 146 -4.56 3.69 8.12
N ILE A 147 -4.76 4.06 9.38
CA ILE A 147 -4.76 3.13 10.50
C ILE A 147 -6.20 2.67 10.74
N THR A 148 -6.42 1.37 10.59
CA THR A 148 -7.75 0.76 10.70
C THR A 148 -8.01 0.13 12.07
N LEU A 149 -6.96 -0.23 12.83
CA LEU A 149 -7.08 -0.87 14.14
C LEU A 149 -5.98 -0.39 15.12
N PRO A 150 -6.28 -0.32 16.44
CA PRO A 150 -7.62 -0.45 17.04
C PRO A 150 -8.56 0.70 16.66
N HIS A 151 -9.89 0.52 16.80
CA HIS A 151 -10.86 1.55 16.38
C HIS A 151 -10.68 2.89 17.08
N GLY A 152 -10.22 2.90 18.33
CA GLY A 152 -10.04 4.11 19.13
C GLY A 152 -8.95 5.06 18.64
N ILE A 153 -8.08 4.63 17.72
CA ILE A 153 -7.03 5.47 17.13
C ILE A 153 -7.33 5.90 15.70
N ARG A 154 -8.47 5.49 15.13
CA ARG A 154 -8.90 5.96 13.81
C ARG A 154 -9.09 7.47 13.82
N LYS A 155 -8.54 8.15 12.81
CA LYS A 155 -8.65 9.60 12.70
C LYS A 155 -10.11 10.02 12.50
N PRO A 156 -10.68 10.84 13.41
CA PRO A 156 -12.10 11.22 13.35
C PRO A 156 -12.43 12.15 12.18
N TYR A 157 -11.43 12.75 11.53
CA TYR A 157 -11.62 13.56 10.34
C TYR A 157 -11.40 12.78 9.02
N LEU A 158 -10.75 11.61 9.04
CA LEU A 158 -10.56 10.81 7.82
C LEU A 158 -11.77 9.92 7.59
N PHE A 159 -12.04 8.99 8.52
CA PHE A 159 -13.03 7.94 8.32
C PHE A 159 -14.43 8.48 7.97
N PRO A 160 -15.02 9.43 8.73
CA PRO A 160 -16.38 9.92 8.42
C PRO A 160 -16.50 10.66 7.09
N ASN A 161 -15.40 11.18 6.55
CA ASN A 161 -15.39 11.93 5.29
C ASN A 161 -15.12 11.04 4.07
N LEU A 162 -14.71 9.77 4.26
CA LEU A 162 -14.56 8.82 3.16
C LEU A 162 -15.91 8.58 2.47
N PRO A 163 -15.92 8.37 1.13
CA PRO A 163 -17.12 7.93 0.43
C PRO A 163 -17.75 6.72 1.12
N LEU A 164 -19.06 6.75 1.37
CA LEU A 164 -19.76 5.69 2.12
C LEU A 164 -19.51 4.27 1.60
N PRO A 165 -19.41 4.02 0.28
CA PRO A 165 -19.12 2.69 -0.22
C PRO A 165 -17.68 2.21 0.07
N PHE A 166 -16.74 3.14 0.28
CA PHE A 166 -15.32 2.91 0.57
C PHE A 166 -15.02 2.77 2.07
N ARG A 167 -15.82 3.43 2.93
CA ARG A 167 -15.66 3.48 4.39
C ARG A 167 -16.06 2.19 5.11
#